data_AF-A0A6G6CD90-F1
#
_entry.id   AF-A0A6G6CD90-F1
#
_cell.length_a   1.000
_cell.length_b   1.000
_cell.length_c   1.000
_cell.angle_alpha   90.00
_cell.angle_beta   90.00
_cell.angle_gamma   90.00
#
_symmetry.space_group_name_H-M   'P 1'
#
loop_
_entity.id
_entity.type
_entity.pdbx_description
1 polymer ?
#
loop_
_entity_poly.entity_id
_entity_poly.type
_entity_poly.pdbx_seq_one_letter_code
_entity_poly.pdbx_strand_id
1 'polypeptide(L)'
;SMTILDELLPLSIEMAKRNCTGIWNFTNPGVVSHNEILEMYRAYIDPSFKWSNFSLEEQAKVIVAPRSNNELDATKLKTEFPQLLSIKDSLLKYVFEPNKKKESANGV
;
A
#
# COMPACT_ATOMS: atom_id res chain seq x y z
N SER A 1 -4.56 7.09 -3.25
CA SER A 1 -3.23 6.50 -3.52
C SER A 1 -2.51 6.13 -2.24
N MET A 2 -1.52 5.23 -2.31
CA MET A 2 -0.74 4.76 -1.15
C MET A 2 0.76 4.62 -1.49
N THR A 3 1.62 4.69 -0.47
CA THR A 3 3.08 4.66 -0.59
C THR A 3 3.63 3.49 0.21
N ILE A 4 4.26 2.52 -0.44
CA ILE A 4 4.99 1.43 0.24
C ILE A 4 6.42 1.88 0.52
N LEU A 5 6.71 2.16 1.79
CA LEU A 5 7.95 2.80 2.21
C LEU A 5 9.19 1.95 1.94
N ASP A 6 9.13 0.63 2.14
CA ASP A 6 10.22 -0.30 1.88
C ASP A 6 10.68 -0.28 0.41
N GLU A 7 9.79 0.08 -0.52
CA GLU A 7 10.13 0.27 -1.93
C GLU A 7 10.48 1.73 -2.24
N LEU A 8 9.67 2.69 -1.81
CA LEU A 8 9.79 4.09 -2.24
C LEU A 8 10.90 4.86 -1.50
N LEU A 9 11.20 4.57 -0.23
CA LEU A 9 12.27 5.29 0.49
C LEU A 9 13.65 5.09 -0.17
N PRO A 10 14.06 3.87 -0.58
CA PRO A 10 15.27 3.70 -1.38
C PRO A 10 15.27 4.52 -2.68
N LEU A 11 14.12 4.61 -3.38
CA LEU A 11 14.01 5.43 -4.59
C LEU A 11 14.18 6.92 -4.31
N SER A 12 13.73 7.42 -3.16
CA SER A 12 13.92 8.83 -2.78
C SER A 12 15.40 9.21 -2.66
N ILE A 13 16.25 8.28 -2.21
CA ILE A 13 17.71 8.47 -2.15
C ILE A 13 18.29 8.54 -3.57
N GLU A 14 17.83 7.65 -4.47
CA GLU A 14 18.24 7.68 -5.87
C GLU A 14 17.79 8.96 -6.58
N MET A 15 16.59 9.47 -6.28
CA MET A 15 16.11 10.77 -6.77
C MET A 15 17.04 11.90 -6.34
N ALA A 16 17.47 11.91 -5.07
CA ALA A 16 18.41 12.91 -4.57
C ALA A 16 19.76 12.83 -5.30
N LYS A 17 20.31 11.62 -5.50
CA LYS A 17 21.56 11.41 -6.26
C LYS A 17 21.46 11.89 -7.71
N ARG A 18 20.28 11.73 -8.33
CA ARG A 18 20.01 12.18 -9.71
C ARG A 18 19.64 13.66 -9.81
N ASN A 19 19.61 14.38 -8.69
CA ASN A 19 19.14 15.77 -8.61
C ASN A 19 17.73 15.96 -9.18
N CYS A 20 16.85 14.97 -8.99
CA CYS A 20 15.44 15.10 -9.34
C CYS A 20 14.80 16.19 -8.47
N THR A 21 14.36 17.29 -9.09
CA THR A 21 13.75 18.44 -8.41
C THR A 21 12.27 18.60 -8.80
N GLY A 22 11.60 19.58 -8.18
CA GLY A 22 10.18 19.84 -8.39
C GLY A 22 9.26 18.86 -7.66
N ILE A 23 7.97 18.87 -8.04
CA ILE A 23 6.94 18.07 -7.37
C ILE A 23 6.82 16.69 -8.02
N TRP A 24 6.64 15.67 -7.19
CA TRP A 24 6.45 14.28 -7.60
C TRP A 24 5.30 13.65 -6.81
N ASN A 25 4.35 13.04 -7.50
CA ASN A 25 3.35 12.17 -6.86
C ASN A 25 4.06 10.90 -6.38
N PHE A 26 4.28 10.80 -5.07
CA PHE A 26 5.17 9.80 -4.49
C PHE A 26 4.41 8.61 -3.90
N THR A 27 3.64 7.95 -4.76
CA THR A 27 2.81 6.78 -4.44
C THR A 27 3.06 5.68 -5.46
N ASN A 28 2.83 4.43 -5.08
CA ASN A 28 2.85 3.34 -6.04
C ASN A 28 1.75 3.54 -7.10
N PRO A 29 1.98 3.16 -8.38
CA PRO A 29 0.96 3.22 -9.41
C PRO A 29 -0.26 2.36 -9.10
N GLY A 30 -1.43 2.87 -9.49
CA GLY A 30 -2.73 2.23 -9.28
C GLY A 30 -3.34 2.50 -7.91
N VAL A 31 -4.45 1.82 -7.65
CA VAL A 31 -5.26 2.00 -6.43
C VAL A 31 -5.49 0.67 -5.72
N VAL A 32 -5.70 0.77 -4.42
CA VAL A 32 -6.13 -0.35 -3.59
C VAL A 32 -7.13 0.17 -2.57
N SER A 33 -8.19 -0.59 -2.36
CA SER A 33 -9.21 -0.31 -1.36
C SER A 33 -8.85 -0.92 0.00
N HIS A 34 -9.51 -0.42 1.05
CA HIS A 34 -9.37 -0.97 2.40
C HIS A 34 -9.72 -2.48 2.44
N ASN A 35 -10.77 -2.90 1.73
CA ASN A 35 -11.20 -4.29 1.72
C ASN A 35 -10.18 -5.21 1.06
N GLU A 36 -9.58 -4.80 -0.06
CA GLU A 36 -8.53 -5.60 -0.71
C GLU A 36 -7.31 -5.76 0.22
N ILE A 37 -6.91 -4.72 0.96
CA ILE A 37 -5.85 -4.84 1.95
C ILE A 37 -6.23 -5.81 3.08
N LEU A 38 -7.48 -5.74 3.58
CA LEU A 38 -7.95 -6.63 4.65
C LEU A 38 -8.07 -8.09 4.18
N GLU A 39 -8.40 -8.32 2.90
CA GLU A 39 -8.36 -9.65 2.29
C GLU A 39 -6.94 -10.20 2.22
N MET A 40 -5.96 -9.38 1.81
CA MET A 40 -4.55 -9.76 1.85
C MET A 40 -4.08 -10.04 3.28
N TYR A 41 -4.48 -9.20 4.24
CA TYR A 41 -4.17 -9.43 5.66
C TYR A 41 -4.73 -10.76 6.15
N ARG A 42 -6.00 -11.06 5.84
CA ARG A 42 -6.61 -12.34 6.19
C ARG A 42 -5.89 -13.52 5.53
N ALA A 43 -5.53 -13.40 4.25
CA ALA A 43 -4.90 -14.49 3.51
C ALA A 43 -3.45 -14.78 3.93
N TYR A 44 -2.68 -13.74 4.27
CA TYR A 44 -1.24 -13.88 4.51
C TYR A 44 -0.84 -13.82 6.00
N ILE A 45 -1.62 -13.16 6.86
CA ILE A 45 -1.24 -12.87 8.25
C ILE A 45 -2.14 -13.58 9.25
N ASP A 46 -3.46 -13.49 9.10
CA ASP A 46 -4.43 -14.06 10.04
C ASP A 46 -5.72 -14.52 9.35
N PRO A 47 -5.84 -15.82 9.00
CA PRO A 47 -7.04 -16.37 8.36
C PRO A 47 -8.34 -16.22 9.17
N SER A 48 -8.23 -16.01 10.49
CA SER A 48 -9.37 -15.83 11.39
C SER A 48 -9.87 -14.38 11.48
N PHE A 49 -9.13 -13.44 10.88
CA PHE A 49 -9.45 -12.01 10.92
C PHE A 49 -10.81 -11.71 10.26
N LYS A 50 -11.63 -10.92 10.94
CA LYS A 50 -12.95 -10.48 10.48
C LYS A 50 -13.06 -8.97 10.58
N TRP A 51 -13.79 -8.37 9.65
CA TRP A 51 -14.11 -6.95 9.66
C TRP A 51 -15.54 -6.72 9.21
N SER A 52 -16.07 -5.53 9.51
CA SER A 52 -17.36 -5.03 9.04
C SER A 52 -17.15 -3.71 8.32
N ASN A 53 -17.86 -3.52 7.22
CA ASN A 53 -17.87 -2.23 6.53
C ASN A 53 -18.84 -1.27 7.22
N PHE A 54 -18.55 0.03 7.15
CA PHE A 54 -19.47 1.08 7.53
C PHE A 54 -20.36 1.46 6.35
N SER A 55 -21.59 1.85 6.64
CA SER A 55 -22.34 2.73 5.75
C SER A 55 -21.75 4.15 5.77
N LEU A 56 -21.98 4.93 4.72
CA LEU A 56 -21.50 6.32 4.65
C LEU A 56 -22.06 7.19 5.80
N GLU A 57 -23.30 6.93 6.24
CA GLU A 57 -23.93 7.64 7.36
C GLU A 57 -23.26 7.33 8.70
N GLU A 58 -22.86 6.08 8.93
CA GLU A 58 -22.10 5.70 10.11
C GLU A 58 -20.71 6.31 10.09
N GLN A 59 -20.05 6.30 8.92
CA GLN A 59 -18.73 6.90 8.77
C GLN A 59 -18.76 8.40 9.08
N ALA A 60 -19.77 9.13 8.61
CA ALA A 60 -19.93 10.57 8.83
C ALA A 60 -20.11 10.94 10.32
N LYS A 61 -20.66 10.04 11.15
CA LYS A 61 -20.82 10.26 12.59
C LYS A 61 -19.51 10.09 13.38
N VAL A 62 -18.53 9.38 12.80
CA VAL A 62 -17.28 9.00 13.49
C VAL A 62 -16.09 9.85 13.01
N ILE A 63 -16.10 10.33 11.76
CA ILE A 63 -15.02 11.16 11.23
C ILE A 63 -15.21 12.64 11.60
N VAL A 64 -14.18 13.26 12.17
CA VAL A 64 -14.17 14.70 12.50
C VAL A 64 -14.19 15.57 11.24
N ALA A 65 -13.66 15.05 10.12
CA ALA A 65 -13.66 15.70 8.82
C ALA A 65 -13.63 14.65 7.68
N PRO A 66 -14.10 15.00 6.47
CA PRO A 66 -13.98 14.15 5.29
C PRO A 66 -12.53 13.75 5.01
N ARG A 67 -12.32 12.51 4.56
CA ARG A 67 -11.00 11.99 4.20
C ARG A 67 -10.77 12.15 2.69
N SER A 68 -9.54 12.47 2.30
CA SER A 68 -9.18 12.53 0.88
C SER A 68 -9.15 11.11 0.30
N ASN A 69 -10.01 10.85 -0.69
CA ASN A 69 -9.99 9.65 -1.51
C ASN A 69 -9.64 10.08 -2.94
N ASN A 70 -8.43 9.74 -3.39
CA ASN A 70 -7.90 10.18 -4.67
C ASN A 70 -7.06 9.08 -5.32
N GLU A 71 -6.80 9.26 -6.61
CA GLU A 71 -5.73 8.59 -7.34
C GLU A 71 -4.77 9.68 -7.84
N LEU A 72 -3.50 9.57 -7.44
CA LEU A 72 -2.41 10.41 -7.92
C LEU A 72 -1.75 9.74 -9.12
N ASP A 73 -1.63 10.50 -10.21
CA ASP A 73 -0.93 10.04 -11.42
C ASP A 73 0.56 9.83 -11.14
N ALA A 74 1.00 8.57 -11.21
CA ALA A 74 2.37 8.16 -10.97
C ALA A 74 3.24 8.12 -12.24
N THR A 75 2.73 8.57 -13.39
CA THR A 75 3.44 8.48 -14.70
C THR A 75 4.83 9.07 -14.63
N LYS A 76 4.97 10.29 -14.08
CA LYS A 76 6.28 10.96 -13.93
C LYS A 76 7.28 10.10 -13.14
N LEU A 77 6.87 9.55 -12.00
CA LEU A 77 7.72 8.71 -11.15
C LEU A 77 8.06 7.38 -11.81
N LYS A 78 7.08 6.75 -12.47
CA LYS A 78 7.25 5.47 -13.17
C LYS A 78 8.15 5.58 -14.41
N THR A 79 8.14 6.73 -15.10
CA THR A 79 9.09 7.01 -16.19
C THR A 79 10.54 7.06 -15.69
N GLU A 80 10.78 7.70 -14.54
CA GLU A 80 12.12 7.79 -13.93
C GLU A 80 12.58 6.45 -13.31
N PHE A 81 11.64 5.68 -12.77
CA PHE A 81 11.87 4.37 -12.15
C PHE A 81 10.95 3.30 -12.76
N PRO A 82 11.28 2.76 -13.95
CA PRO A 82 10.45 1.74 -14.62
C PRO A 82 10.23 0.47 -13.80
N GLN A 83 11.11 0.19 -12.84
CA GLN A 83 11.00 -0.95 -11.93
C GLN A 83 9.97 -0.77 -10.80
N LEU A 84 9.47 0.45 -10.57
CA LEU A 84 8.51 0.76 -9.50
C LEU A 84 7.25 -0.11 -9.61
N LEU A 85 6.96 -0.94 -8.62
CA LEU A 85 5.84 -1.86 -8.65
C LEU A 85 4.50 -1.15 -8.45
N SER A 86 3.43 -1.76 -8.99
CA SER A 86 2.06 -1.35 -8.68
C SER A 86 1.77 -1.50 -7.19
N ILE A 87 0.77 -0.80 -6.68
CA ILE A 87 0.47 -0.83 -5.23
C ILE A 87 0.19 -2.25 -4.72
N LYS A 88 -0.51 -3.10 -5.50
CA LYS A 88 -0.84 -4.47 -5.07
C LYS A 88 0.38 -5.38 -5.09
N ASP A 89 1.22 -5.29 -6.12
CA ASP A 89 2.45 -6.09 -6.23
C ASP A 89 3.46 -5.69 -5.16
N SER A 90 3.58 -4.38 -4.90
CA SER A 90 4.46 -3.84 -3.86
C SER A 90 4.01 -4.27 -2.46
N LEU A 91 2.71 -4.21 -2.17
CA LEU A 91 2.12 -4.73 -0.94
C LEU A 91 2.43 -6.23 -0.75
N LEU A 92 2.26 -7.05 -1.78
CA LEU A 92 2.59 -8.48 -1.70
C LEU A 92 4.07 -8.67 -1.37
N LYS A 93 4.95 -8.13 -2.21
CA LYS A 93 6.39 -8.38 -2.13
C LYS A 93 7.05 -7.85 -0.85
N TYR A 94 6.73 -6.61 -0.47
CA TYR A 94 7.44 -5.92 0.62
C TYR A 94 6.71 -6.00 1.95
N VAL A 95 5.40 -6.21 1.96
CA VAL A 95 4.60 -6.22 3.19
C VAL A 95 4.08 -7.60 3.54
N PHE A 96 3.32 -8.27 2.67
CA PHE A 96 2.60 -9.48 3.05
C PHE A 96 3.42 -10.77 2.97
N GLU A 97 4.22 -10.97 1.91
CA GLU A 97 5.06 -12.16 1.78
C GLU A 97 6.11 -12.27 2.91
N PRO A 98 6.85 -11.20 3.27
CA PRO A 98 7.86 -11.29 4.33
C PRO A 98 7.25 -11.53 5.72
N ASN A 99 6.01 -11.06 5.93
CA ASN A 99 5.28 -11.21 7.18
C ASN A 99 4.35 -12.43 7.21
N LYS A 100 4.34 -13.26 6.15
CA LYS A 100 3.46 -14.43 6.08
C LYS A 100 3.78 -15.36 7.25
N LYS A 101 2.77 -15.63 8.10
CA LYS A 101 2.96 -16.60 9.19
C LYS A 101 3.26 -17.97 8.58
N LYS A 102 4.42 -18.53 8.92
CA LYS A 102 4.67 -19.97 8.70
C LYS A 102 3.73 -20.69 9.66
N GLU A 103 2.92 -21.62 9.14
CA GLU A 103 2.23 -22.57 10.01
C GLU A 103 3.29 -23.20 10.91
N SER A 104 3.11 -23.06 12.22
CA SER A 104 3.98 -23.70 13.19
C SER A 104 3.99 -25.19 12.88
N ALA A 105 5.15 -25.72 12.51
CA ALA A 105 5.41 -27.15 12.49
C ALA A 105 5.38 -27.67 13.94
N ASN A 106 4.19 -27.74 14.54
CA ASN A 106 3.93 -28.39 15.82
C ASN A 106 2.93 -29.51 15.56
N GLY A 107 3.49 -30.64 15.14
CA GLY A 107 2.82 -31.93 14.98
C GLY A 107 3.88 -33.02 15.04
N VAL A 108 4.62 -33.08 16.16
CA VAL A 108 5.29 -34.29 16.64
C VAL A 108 4.57 -34.70 17.92
#